data_AF-A0A2N3IN24-F1
#
_entry.id   AF-A0A2N3IN24-F1
#
_cell.length_a   1.000
_cell.length_b   1.000
_cell.length_c   1.000
_cell.angle_alpha   90.00
_cell.angle_beta   90.00
_cell.angle_gamma   90.00
#
_symmetry.space_group_name_H-M   'P 1'
#
loop_
_entity.id
_entity.type
_entity.pdbx_description
1 polymer ?
#
loop_
_entity_poly.entity_id
_entity_poly.type
_entity_poly.pdbx_seq_one_letter_code
_entity_poly.pdbx_strand_id
1 'polypeptide(L)'
;MKKAITTINKKASIFPENIISFEYDDLVSRFKQAKSEDTLDLMYKGALKKTEKLLTGKALVMAQIAIERALDRCQQDFDNTHLGLTRKINHTLKTQESTKKYDPEAEMSRLLSGIG
;
A
#
# COMPACT_ATOMS: atom_id res chain seq x y z
N MET A 1 35.14 -10.87 1.67
CA MET A 1 34.42 -9.61 2.00
C MET A 1 33.63 -9.85 3.28
N LYS A 2 33.93 -9.09 4.34
CA LYS A 2 33.38 -9.32 5.69
C LYS A 2 31.99 -8.68 5.77
N LYS A 3 30.94 -9.47 6.01
CA LYS A 3 29.59 -8.97 6.32
C LYS A 3 29.63 -8.34 7.70
N ALA A 4 29.30 -7.05 7.79
CA ALA A 4 29.12 -6.36 9.05
C ALA A 4 27.77 -6.79 9.66
N ILE A 5 27.84 -7.64 10.68
CA ILE A 5 26.70 -7.99 11.52
C ILE A 5 26.77 -7.04 12.72
N THR A 6 25.93 -6.02 12.74
CA THR A 6 25.79 -5.13 13.89
C THR A 6 24.83 -5.77 14.88
N THR A 7 25.38 -6.50 15.85
CA THR A 7 24.66 -7.03 17.00
C THR A 7 24.37 -5.90 17.98
N ILE A 8 23.10 -5.62 18.28
CA ILE A 8 22.70 -4.74 19.38
C ILE A 8 21.96 -5.61 20.40
N ASN A 9 22.56 -5.76 21.58
CA ASN A 9 22.02 -6.56 22.67
C ASN A 9 21.26 -5.70 23.70
N LYS A 10 20.00 -6.12 23.93
CA LYS A 10 19.32 -6.26 25.25
C LYS A 10 18.67 -5.04 25.92
N LYS A 11 17.34 -4.92 25.79
CA LYS A 11 16.37 -5.14 26.89
C LYS A 11 14.90 -5.18 26.40
N ALA A 12 14.26 -6.32 26.66
CA ALA A 12 12.83 -6.60 26.82
C ALA A 12 11.79 -5.79 26.02
N SER A 13 11.29 -6.40 24.94
CA SER A 13 9.87 -6.36 24.56
C SER A 13 9.53 -7.67 23.86
N ILE A 14 8.74 -8.52 24.52
CA ILE A 14 8.27 -9.80 23.98
C ILE A 14 7.11 -9.49 23.04
N PHE A 15 7.45 -9.11 21.82
CA PHE A 15 6.65 -9.33 20.62
C PHE A 15 7.67 -9.56 19.50
N PRO A 16 7.46 -10.47 18.54
CA PRO A 16 8.33 -10.51 17.38
C PRO A 16 8.09 -9.21 16.62
N GLU A 17 8.86 -8.17 16.95
CA GLU A 17 9.07 -7.03 16.09
C GLU A 17 9.67 -7.63 14.84
N ASN A 18 8.77 -7.97 13.90
CA ASN A 18 9.06 -8.38 12.55
C ASN A 18 10.23 -7.51 12.10
N ILE A 19 11.41 -8.08 11.90
CA ILE A 19 12.64 -7.32 11.66
C ILE A 19 12.42 -6.62 10.32
N ILE A 20 11.95 -5.37 10.36
CA ILE A 20 11.61 -4.62 9.15
C ILE A 20 12.94 -4.22 8.53
N SER A 21 13.41 -4.98 7.55
CA SER A 21 14.54 -4.57 6.71
C SER A 21 14.15 -3.35 5.89
N PHE A 22 15.04 -2.37 5.76
CA PHE A 22 14.82 -1.23 4.86
C PHE A 22 15.61 -1.38 3.57
N GLU A 23 15.90 -2.62 3.18
CA GLU A 23 16.53 -2.91 1.89
C GLU A 23 15.51 -2.76 0.75
N TYR A 24 16.01 -2.32 -0.39
CA TYR A 24 15.22 -2.03 -1.58
C TYR A 24 14.34 -3.22 -2.01
N ASP A 25 14.91 -4.42 -2.13
CA ASP A 25 14.19 -5.58 -2.65
C ASP A 25 13.03 -6.04 -1.73
N ASP A 26 13.23 -5.89 -0.42
CA ASP A 26 12.20 -6.21 0.57
C ASP A 26 11.08 -5.15 0.57
N LEU A 27 11.44 -3.87 0.46
CA LEU A 27 10.47 -2.78 0.31
C LEU A 27 9.64 -2.93 -0.97
N VAL A 28 10.26 -3.27 -2.11
CA VAL A 28 9.57 -3.56 -3.36
C VAL A 28 8.62 -4.73 -3.21
N SER A 29 9.07 -5.83 -2.60
CA SER A 29 8.25 -7.03 -2.40
C SER A 29 7.01 -6.74 -1.55
N ARG A 30 7.15 -5.88 -0.54
CA ARG A 30 6.02 -5.43 0.29
C ARG A 30 5.09 -4.49 -0.47
N PHE A 31 5.62 -3.47 -1.14
CA PHE A 31 4.80 -2.52 -1.90
C PHE A 31 4.03 -3.19 -3.05
N LYS A 32 4.58 -4.25 -3.68
CA LYS A 32 3.86 -5.04 -4.69
C LYS A 32 2.61 -5.76 -4.19
N GLN A 33 2.49 -5.97 -2.88
CA GLN A 33 1.29 -6.55 -2.27
C GLN A 33 0.10 -5.57 -2.26
N ALA A 34 0.36 -4.27 -2.41
CA ALA A 34 -0.70 -3.27 -2.51
C ALA A 34 -1.61 -3.57 -3.70
N LYS A 35 -2.93 -3.56 -3.45
CA LYS A 35 -3.94 -3.83 -4.49
C LYS A 35 -4.46 -2.55 -5.14
N SER A 36 -4.25 -1.40 -4.51
CA SER A 36 -4.63 -0.08 -5.00
C SER A 36 -3.56 0.95 -4.67
N GLU A 37 -3.61 2.08 -5.37
CA GLU A 37 -2.74 3.23 -5.13
C GLU A 37 -2.95 3.79 -3.72
N ASP A 38 -4.19 3.84 -3.23
CA ASP A 38 -4.50 4.25 -1.85
C ASP A 38 -3.82 3.37 -0.80
N THR A 39 -3.78 2.06 -1.04
CA THR A 39 -3.09 1.11 -0.16
C THR A 39 -1.58 1.34 -0.22
N LEU A 40 -1.04 1.61 -1.40
CA LEU A 40 0.38 1.89 -1.61
C LEU A 40 0.81 3.18 -0.88
N ASP A 41 0.00 4.25 -0.97
CA ASP A 41 0.24 5.51 -0.25
C ASP A 41 0.22 5.32 1.28
N LEU A 42 -0.72 4.54 1.80
CA LEU A 42 -0.75 4.20 3.23
C LEU A 42 0.51 3.42 3.66
N MET A 43 0.96 2.46 2.85
CA MET A 43 2.18 1.69 3.11
C MET A 43 3.43 2.58 3.08
N TYR A 44 3.52 3.50 2.12
CA TYR A 44 4.60 4.47 2.00
C TYR A 44 4.69 5.40 3.21
N LYS A 45 3.58 6.04 3.59
CA LYS A 45 3.50 6.90 4.79
C LYS A 45 3.86 6.13 6.06
N GLY A 46 3.44 4.87 6.14
CA GLY A 46 3.80 3.98 7.24
C GLY A 46 5.28 3.65 7.29
N ALA A 47 5.91 3.42 6.12
CA ALA A 47 7.34 3.13 6.01
C ALA A 47 8.18 4.33 6.44
N LEU A 48 7.84 5.55 5.99
CA LEU A 48 8.53 6.77 6.37
C LEU A 48 8.50 7.01 7.89
N LYS A 49 7.30 6.95 8.50
CA LYS A 49 7.15 7.11 9.95
C LYS A 49 7.93 6.05 10.74
N LYS A 50 8.07 4.84 10.20
CA LYS A 50 8.86 3.78 10.83
C LYS A 50 10.36 4.04 10.70
N THR A 51 10.85 4.47 9.53
CA THR A 51 12.26 4.83 9.36
C THR A 51 12.67 5.97 10.27
N GLU A 52 11.85 7.01 10.41
CA GLU A 52 12.11 8.15 11.28
C GLU A 52 12.19 7.76 12.77
N LYS A 53 11.42 6.76 13.18
CA LYS A 53 11.43 6.26 14.56
C LYS A 53 12.61 5.34 14.86
N LEU A 54 13.08 4.57 13.88
CA LEU A 54 14.06 3.49 14.07
C LEU A 54 15.50 3.89 13.69
N LEU A 55 15.67 4.80 12.73
CA LEU A 55 16.96 5.12 12.12
C LEU A 55 17.29 6.60 12.27
N THR A 56 18.58 6.93 12.31
CA THR A 56 19.06 8.31 12.35
C THR A 56 20.26 8.51 11.42
N GLY A 57 20.52 9.76 11.03
CA GLY A 57 21.68 10.15 10.23
C GLY A 57 21.75 9.47 8.85
N LYS A 58 22.91 8.93 8.50
CA LYS A 58 23.15 8.32 7.17
C LYS A 58 22.24 7.11 6.88
N ALA A 59 21.92 6.31 7.90
CA ALA A 59 21.07 5.14 7.74
C ALA A 59 19.61 5.53 7.43
N LEU A 60 19.11 6.60 8.05
CA LEU A 60 17.81 7.18 7.75
C LEU A 60 17.72 7.59 6.28
N VAL A 61 18.70 8.37 5.80
CA VAL A 61 18.71 8.87 4.42
C VAL A 61 18.76 7.73 3.41
N MET A 62 19.60 6.72 3.63
CA MET A 62 19.67 5.56 2.75
C MET A 62 18.35 4.77 2.73
N ALA A 63 17.69 4.61 3.88
CA ALA A 63 16.40 3.95 3.97
C ALA A 63 15.29 4.74 3.27
N GLN A 64 15.27 6.07 3.42
CA GLN A 64 14.34 6.94 2.70
C GLN A 64 14.55 6.84 1.18
N ILE A 65 15.80 6.89 0.71
CA ILE A 65 16.11 6.70 -0.72
C ILE A 65 15.62 5.33 -1.21
N ALA A 66 15.82 4.26 -0.42
CA ALA A 66 15.34 2.94 -0.79
C ALA A 66 13.80 2.87 -0.87
N ILE A 67 13.09 3.54 0.05
CA ILE A 67 11.63 3.67 0.05
C ILE A 67 11.15 4.38 -1.21
N GLU A 68 11.72 5.54 -1.54
CA GLU A 68 11.33 6.33 -2.72
C GLU A 68 11.54 5.53 -4.02
N ARG A 69 12.69 4.88 -4.15
CA ARG A 69 12.99 4.05 -5.33
C ARG A 69 12.03 2.86 -5.44
N ALA A 70 11.64 2.27 -4.31
CA ALA A 70 10.71 1.14 -4.30
C ALA A 70 9.29 1.59 -4.68
N LEU A 71 8.89 2.79 -4.23
CA LEU A 71 7.62 3.41 -4.59
C LEU A 71 7.55 3.70 -6.09
N ASP A 72 8.56 4.40 -6.63
CA ASP A 72 8.63 4.74 -8.06
C ASP A 72 8.53 3.50 -8.95
N ARG A 73 9.24 2.42 -8.59
CA ARG A 73 9.15 1.15 -9.31
C ARG A 73 7.74 0.54 -9.24
N CYS A 74 7.08 0.60 -8.09
CA CYS A 74 5.73 0.08 -7.96
C CYS A 74 4.71 0.93 -8.72
N GLN A 75 4.86 2.26 -8.72
CA GLN A 75 4.01 3.17 -9.50
C GLN A 75 4.12 2.85 -11.00
N GLN A 76 5.34 2.67 -11.51
CA GLN A 76 5.59 2.24 -12.89
C GLN A 76 4.95 0.88 -13.19
N ASP A 77 5.02 -0.09 -12.26
CA ASP A 77 4.36 -1.39 -12.44
C ASP A 77 2.82 -1.24 -12.47
N PHE A 78 2.23 -0.30 -11.72
CA PHE A 78 0.79 -0.03 -11.74
C PHE A 78 0.32 0.57 -13.07
N ASP A 79 1.05 1.53 -13.62
CA ASP A 79 0.63 2.23 -14.84
C ASP A 79 0.95 1.43 -16.12
N ASN A 80 2.04 0.65 -16.13
CA ASN A 80 2.53 0.02 -17.35
C ASN A 80 2.18 -1.48 -17.50
N THR A 81 1.75 -2.15 -16.43
CA THR A 81 1.43 -3.60 -16.52
C THR A 81 -0.07 -3.83 -16.67
N HIS A 82 -0.44 -4.84 -17.48
CA HIS A 82 -1.83 -5.31 -17.56
C HIS A 82 -2.41 -5.66 -16.19
N LEU A 83 -1.59 -6.20 -15.28
CA LEU A 83 -1.99 -6.51 -13.91
C LEU A 83 -2.30 -5.24 -13.09
N GLY A 84 -1.49 -4.20 -13.25
CA GLY A 84 -1.70 -2.88 -12.65
C GLY A 84 -2.99 -2.23 -13.15
N LEU A 85 -3.22 -2.26 -14.46
CA LEU A 85 -4.45 -1.78 -15.09
C LEU A 85 -5.68 -2.55 -14.60
N THR A 86 -5.63 -3.89 -14.54
CA THR A 86 -6.72 -4.71 -14.00
C THR A 86 -6.99 -4.40 -12.53
N ARG A 87 -5.96 -4.15 -11.72
CA ARG A 87 -6.14 -3.72 -10.31
C ARG A 87 -6.82 -2.35 -10.22
N LYS A 88 -6.40 -1.38 -11.02
CA LYS A 88 -6.99 -0.03 -11.08
C LYS A 88 -8.46 -0.08 -11.49
N ILE A 89 -8.76 -0.82 -12.56
CA ILE A 89 -10.12 -1.05 -13.04
C ILE A 89 -10.96 -1.76 -11.98
N ASN A 90 -10.47 -2.86 -11.39
CA ASN A 90 -11.22 -3.59 -10.35
C ASN A 90 -11.47 -2.75 -9.10
N HIS A 91 -10.53 -1.88 -8.72
CA HIS A 91 -10.73 -0.94 -7.62
C HIS A 91 -11.84 0.05 -7.97
N THR A 92 -11.76 0.71 -9.12
CA THR A 92 -12.81 1.63 -9.59
C THR A 92 -14.16 0.95 -9.69
N LEU A 93 -14.24 -0.25 -10.27
CA LEU A 93 -15.48 -1.03 -10.39
C LEU A 93 -16.04 -1.45 -9.03
N LYS A 94 -15.21 -1.85 -8.07
CA LYS A 94 -15.68 -2.16 -6.70
C LYS A 94 -16.23 -0.93 -5.98
N THR A 95 -15.63 0.24 -6.17
CA THR A 95 -16.19 1.49 -5.66
C THR A 95 -17.51 1.82 -6.37
N GLN A 96 -17.60 1.49 -7.67
CA GLN A 96 -18.79 1.69 -8.49
C GLN A 96 -19.93 0.71 -8.17
N GLU A 97 -19.68 -0.52 -7.73
CA GLU A 97 -20.73 -1.49 -7.33
C GLU A 97 -21.58 -1.04 -6.13
N SER A 98 -21.22 0.07 -5.47
CA SER A 98 -22.10 0.77 -4.53
C SER A 98 -23.19 1.63 -5.22
N THR A 99 -23.20 1.70 -6.56
CA THR A 99 -24.35 2.21 -7.32
C THR A 99 -25.52 1.25 -7.11
N LYS A 100 -26.35 1.61 -6.13
CA LYS A 100 -27.72 1.12 -5.87
C LYS A 100 -28.08 -0.10 -6.69
N LYS A 101 -28.05 -1.30 -6.08
CA LYS A 101 -28.73 -2.48 -6.62
C LYS A 101 -30.10 -2.04 -7.13
N TYR A 102 -30.38 -2.27 -8.41
CA TYR A 102 -31.67 -1.99 -9.00
C TYR A 102 -32.74 -2.72 -8.19
N ASP A 103 -33.60 -1.96 -7.52
CA ASP A 103 -34.74 -2.48 -6.79
C ASP A 103 -35.99 -2.25 -7.66
N PRO A 104 -36.52 -3.30 -8.31
CA PRO A 104 -37.65 -3.17 -9.21
C PRO A 104 -38.91 -2.66 -8.48
N GLU A 105 -39.07 -2.96 -7.19
CA GLU A 105 -40.23 -2.52 -6.42
C GLU A 105 -40.19 -1.00 -6.18
N ALA A 106 -39.02 -0.48 -5.78
CA ALA A 106 -38.82 0.95 -5.57
C ALA A 106 -38.98 1.78 -6.87
N GLU A 107 -38.50 1.27 -8.02
CA GLU A 107 -38.70 1.95 -9.32
C GLU A 107 -40.16 1.90 -9.79
N MET A 108 -40.89 0.80 -9.55
CA MET A 108 -42.33 0.72 -9.82
C MET A 108 -43.13 1.71 -8.98
N SER A 109 -42.84 1.82 -7.67
CA SER A 109 -43.47 2.83 -6.81
C SER A 109 -43.19 4.26 -7.29
N ARG A 110 -41.96 4.55 -7.72
CA ARG A 110 -41.60 5.85 -8.30
C ARG A 110 -42.37 6.14 -9.58
N LEU A 111 -42.43 5.20 -10.52
CA LEU A 111 -43.15 5.36 -11.79
C LEU A 111 -44.65 5.57 -11.58
N LEU A 112 -45.26 4.87 -10.63
CA LEU A 112 -46.69 4.98 -10.32
C LEU A 112 -47.02 6.24 -9.50
N SER A 113 -46.08 6.78 -8.74
CA SER A 113 -46.28 8.02 -7.95
C SER A 113 -46.49 9.28 -8.79
N GLY A 114 -46.10 9.27 -10.07
CA GLY A 114 -46.29 10.38 -11.00
C GLY A 114 -47.61 10.35 -11.78
N ILE A 115 -48.50 9.39 -11.49
CA ILE A 115 -49.77 9.15 -12.19
C ILE A 115 -50.99 9.70 -11.42
N GLY A 116 -50.77 10.55 -10.41
CA GLY A 116 -51.80 11.28 -9.66
C GLY A 116 -52.05 12.69 -10.16
#